data_AF-A0A3E0KM53-F1
#
_entry.id   AF-A0A3E0KM53-F1
#
_cell.length_a   1.000
_cell.length_b   1.000
_cell.length_c   1.000
_cell.angle_alpha   90.00
_cell.angle_beta   90.00
_cell.angle_gamma   90.00
#
_symmetry.space_group_name_H-M   'P 1'
#
loop_
_entity.id
_entity.type
_entity.pdbx_description
1 polymer ?
#
loop_
_entity_poly.entity_id
_entity_poly.type
_entity_poly.pdbx_seq_one_letter_code
_entity_poly.pdbx_strand_id
1 'polypeptide(L)'
;MSINALDRAVLSSRLSKVLPRDPHSGPGGTYTVRSIYFDDDRDTALLQKLTGQLYREKFRLRTYGRDSGVIYLERKIKRGNLGCKEKARL
;
A
#
# COMPACT_ATOMS: atom_id res chain seq x y z
N MET A 1 -9.52 -1.63 -16.95
CA MET A 1 -8.46 -2.46 -17.57
C MET A 1 -7.59 -3.02 -16.45
N SER A 2 -7.53 -4.34 -16.27
CA SER A 2 -6.72 -5.00 -15.25
C SER A 2 -5.43 -5.53 -15.88
N ILE A 3 -4.33 -5.54 -15.14
CA ILE A 3 -3.05 -6.11 -15.57
C ILE A 3 -3.12 -7.62 -15.35
N ASN A 4 -3.05 -8.42 -16.41
CA ASN A 4 -3.04 -9.88 -16.31
C ASN A 4 -1.62 -10.46 -16.18
N ALA A 5 -1.50 -11.79 -16.16
CA ALA A 5 -0.21 -12.46 -16.00
C ALA A 5 0.77 -12.20 -17.16
N LEU A 6 0.27 -12.13 -18.40
CA LEU A 6 1.05 -11.84 -19.60
C LEU A 6 1.53 -10.37 -19.59
N ASP A 7 0.63 -9.43 -19.29
CA ASP A 7 0.96 -8.00 -19.17
C ASP A 7 2.07 -7.80 -18.15
N ARG A 8 1.96 -8.46 -16.99
CA ARG A 8 2.98 -8.41 -15.93
C ARG A 8 4.34 -8.91 -16.41
N ALA A 9 4.39 -9.99 -17.19
CA ALA A 9 5.64 -10.54 -17.72
C ALA A 9 6.29 -9.57 -18.72
N VAL A 10 5.50 -9.02 -19.65
CA VAL A 10 5.97 -8.05 -20.65
C VAL A 10 6.48 -6.78 -19.98
N LEU A 11 5.71 -6.21 -19.05
CA LEU A 11 6.10 -5.00 -18.32
C LEU A 11 7.35 -5.22 -17.48
N SER A 12 7.45 -6.36 -16.79
CA SER A 12 8.62 -6.70 -15.97
C SER A 12 9.90 -6.79 -16.81
N SER A 13 9.84 -7.38 -18.01
CA SER A 13 10.97 -7.52 -18.92
C SER A 13 11.42 -6.17 -19.50
N ARG A 14 10.47 -5.29 -19.82
CA ARG A 14 10.78 -3.94 -20.35
C ARG A 14 11.35 -3.03 -19.27
N LEU A 15 10.71 -2.98 -18.10
CA LEU A 15 11.12 -2.08 -17.01
C LEU A 15 12.47 -2.47 -16.41
N SER A 16 12.81 -3.77 -16.34
CA SER A 16 14.10 -4.19 -15.79
C SER A 16 15.32 -3.74 -16.58
N LYS A 17 15.14 -3.25 -17.82
CA LYS A 17 16.23 -2.70 -18.65
C LYS A 17 16.61 -1.27 -18.25
N VAL A 18 15.72 -0.57 -17.55
CA VAL A 18 15.88 0.86 -17.24
C VAL A 18 15.71 1.18 -15.74
N LEU A 19 15.09 0.28 -14.98
CA LEU A 19 14.91 0.41 -13.54
C LEU A 19 15.53 -0.79 -12.82
N PRO A 20 16.38 -0.57 -11.79
CA PRO A 20 16.88 -1.65 -10.96
C PRO A 20 15.71 -2.30 -10.19
N ARG A 21 15.90 -3.58 -9.85
CA ARG A 21 14.95 -4.29 -8.97
C ARG A 21 15.03 -3.71 -7.56
N ASP A 22 13.89 -3.75 -6.86
CA ASP A 22 13.80 -3.34 -5.47
C ASP A 22 14.67 -4.27 -4.59
N PRO A 23 15.71 -3.74 -3.90
CA PRO A 23 16.64 -4.55 -3.11
C PRO A 23 15.99 -5.20 -1.88
N HIS A 24 14.79 -4.75 -1.49
CA HIS A 24 14.03 -5.36 -0.38
C HIS A 24 13.22 -6.59 -0.82
N SER A 25 13.30 -6.97 -2.10
CA SER A 25 12.65 -8.17 -2.62
C SER A 25 13.37 -9.43 -2.15
N GLY A 26 12.60 -10.50 -1.88
CA GLY A 26 13.18 -11.81 -1.58
C GLY A 26 13.89 -12.43 -2.79
N PRO A 27 14.48 -13.64 -2.64
CA PRO A 27 15.22 -14.32 -3.70
C PRO A 27 14.46 -14.49 -5.03
N GLY A 28 13.12 -14.58 -4.97
CA GLY A 28 12.25 -14.63 -6.13
C GLY A 28 11.90 -13.28 -6.76
N GLY A 29 12.58 -12.18 -6.38
CA GLY A 29 12.31 -10.82 -6.88
C GLY A 29 10.93 -10.28 -6.50
N THR A 30 10.31 -10.85 -5.47
CA THR A 30 8.98 -10.49 -4.99
C THR A 30 8.93 -10.44 -3.47
N TYR A 31 7.93 -9.73 -2.95
CA TYR A 31 7.56 -9.73 -1.54
C TYR A 31 6.05 -9.61 -1.40
N THR A 32 5.51 -10.11 -0.31
CA THR A 32 4.08 -9.97 0.03
C THR A 32 3.89 -8.77 0.93
N VAL A 33 2.89 -7.94 0.65
CA VAL A 33 2.47 -6.85 1.55
C VAL A 33 1.10 -7.21 2.10
N ARG A 34 0.95 -7.19 3.43
CA ARG A 34 -0.36 -7.32 4.08
C ARG A 34 -0.72 -6.00 4.75
N SER A 35 -2.00 -5.65 4.72
CA SER A 35 -2.49 -4.45 5.39
C SER A 35 -3.87 -4.70 5.97
N ILE A 36 -4.03 -4.41 7.27
CA ILE A 36 -5.32 -4.43 7.96
C ILE A 36 -5.71 -2.97 8.14
N TYR A 37 -6.87 -2.59 7.63
CA TYR A 37 -7.40 -1.23 7.77
C TYR A 37 -8.25 -1.13 9.02
N PHE A 38 -8.17 0.02 9.68
CA PHE A 38 -8.97 0.34 10.85
C PHE A 38 -10.00 1.39 10.48
N ASP A 39 -11.17 1.26 11.07
CA ASP A 39 -12.25 2.23 11.04
C ASP A 39 -12.86 2.32 12.44
N ASP A 40 -13.76 3.28 12.65
CA ASP A 40 -14.55 3.38 13.87
C ASP A 40 -15.88 2.61 13.77
N ASP A 41 -16.64 2.59 14.85
CA ASP A 41 -17.96 1.96 14.95
C ASP A 41 -19.01 2.58 14.02
N ARG A 42 -18.70 3.72 13.40
CA ARG A 42 -19.58 4.47 12.50
C ARG A 42 -19.15 4.39 11.04
N ASP A 43 -18.14 3.58 10.72
CA ASP A 43 -17.57 3.47 9.38
C ASP A 43 -17.13 4.84 8.82
N THR A 44 -16.63 5.74 9.68
CA THR A 44 -16.32 7.12 9.29
C THR A 44 -15.33 7.17 8.12
N ALA A 45 -14.24 6.38 8.14
CA ALA A 45 -13.23 6.43 7.09
C ALA A 45 -13.76 5.87 5.75
N LEU A 46 -14.60 4.82 5.82
CA LEU A 46 -15.33 4.31 4.67
C LEU A 46 -16.26 5.39 4.08
N LEU A 47 -17.13 5.99 4.89
CA LEU A 47 -18.10 6.98 4.44
C LEU A 47 -17.40 8.22 3.86
N GLN A 48 -16.39 8.77 4.54
CA GLN A 48 -15.58 9.90 4.03
C GLN A 48 -14.98 9.62 2.65
N LYS A 49 -14.55 8.37 2.39
CA LYS A 49 -14.01 7.97 1.09
C LYS A 49 -15.10 7.91 0.03
N LEU A 50 -16.27 7.35 0.35
CA LEU A 50 -17.39 7.19 -0.57
C LEU A 50 -18.02 8.53 -0.94
N THR A 51 -18.17 9.44 0.02
CA THR A 51 -18.73 10.78 -0.18
C THR A 51 -17.73 11.78 -0.78
N GLY A 52 -16.47 11.38 -0.95
CA GLY A 52 -15.45 12.22 -1.59
C GLY A 52 -14.99 13.39 -0.73
N GLN A 53 -15.02 13.25 0.59
CA GLN A 53 -14.68 14.34 1.50
C GLN A 53 -13.25 14.87 1.26
N LEU A 54 -13.11 16.21 1.30
CA LEU A 54 -11.87 16.90 0.99
C LEU A 54 -10.73 16.45 1.92
N TYR A 55 -11.03 16.39 3.21
CA TYR A 55 -10.14 15.89 4.25
C TYR A 55 -10.59 14.50 4.70
N ARG A 56 -9.69 13.53 4.64
CA ARG A 56 -9.95 12.18 5.14
C ARG A 56 -8.68 11.46 5.52
N GLU A 57 -8.82 10.56 6.49
CA GLU A 57 -7.72 9.77 7.02
C GLU A 57 -8.02 8.29 6.86
N LYS A 58 -6.97 7.47 6.84
CA LYS A 58 -7.09 6.02 6.97
C LYS A 58 -5.91 5.48 7.75
N PHE A 59 -6.22 4.64 8.72
CA PHE A 59 -5.24 3.94 9.54
C PHE A 59 -5.10 2.50 9.06
N ARG A 60 -3.88 1.98 9.11
CA ARG A 60 -3.62 0.57 8.81
C ARG A 60 -2.43 0.03 9.58
N LEU A 61 -2.50 -1.23 9.97
CA LEU A 61 -1.32 -2.02 10.28
C LEU A 61 -0.79 -2.66 9.00
N ARG A 62 0.50 -2.54 8.74
CA ARG A 62 1.15 -3.09 7.55
C ARG A 62 2.36 -3.94 7.92
N THR A 63 2.51 -5.08 7.24
CA THR A 63 3.68 -5.96 7.35
C THR A 63 4.13 -6.46 5.98
N TYR A 64 5.37 -6.93 5.90
CA TYR A 64 6.06 -7.37 4.68
C TYR A 64 6.55 -8.82 4.87
N GLY A 65 6.42 -9.65 3.83
CA GLY A 65 6.84 -11.05 3.90
C GLY A 65 5.86 -11.93 4.67
N ARG A 66 6.26 -13.17 5.01
CA ARG A 66 5.44 -14.10 5.82
C ARG A 66 5.64 -13.88 7.31
N ASP A 67 6.84 -13.52 7.71
CA ASP A 67 7.18 -13.31 9.11
C ASP A 67 6.72 -11.92 9.57
N SER A 68 6.01 -11.88 10.70
CA SER A 68 5.50 -10.65 11.31
C SER A 68 6.58 -9.85 12.06
N GLY A 69 7.87 -10.06 11.74
CA GLY A 69 9.00 -9.48 12.48
C GLY A 69 9.01 -7.94 12.51
N VAL A 70 8.36 -7.29 11.53
CA VAL A 70 8.13 -5.85 11.55
C VAL A 70 6.68 -5.54 11.18
N ILE A 71 6.01 -4.78 12.05
CA ILE A 71 4.68 -4.22 11.82
C ILE A 71 4.80 -2.70 11.89
N TYR A 72 4.15 -2.02 10.95
CA TYR A 72 4.04 -0.57 10.94
C TYR A 72 2.59 -0.17 11.17
N LEU A 73 2.37 0.74 12.12
CA LEU A 73 1.16 1.55 12.16
C LEU A 73 1.33 2.72 11.18
N GLU A 74 0.53 2.73 10.13
CA GLU A 74 0.57 3.78 9.11
C GLU A 74 -0.74 4.58 9.11
N ARG A 75 -0.61 5.90 8.97
CA ARG A 75 -1.72 6.84 8.75
C ARG A 75 -1.53 7.53 7.41
N LYS A 76 -2.55 7.47 6.55
CA LYS A 76 -2.56 8.21 5.28
C LYS A 76 -3.64 9.28 5.31
N ILE A 77 -3.22 10.53 5.14
CA ILE A 77 -4.07 11.72 5.15
C ILE A 77 -4.24 12.19 3.71
N LYS A 78 -5.46 12.54 3.29
CA LYS A 78 -5.74 13.17 2.00
C LYS A 78 -6.41 14.52 2.23
N ARG A 79 -5.92 15.55 1.55
CA ARG A 79 -6.50 16.91 1.51
C ARG A 79 -6.62 17.34 0.04
N GLY A 80 -7.79 17.13 -0.56
CA GLY A 80 -7.99 17.30 -2.00
C GLY A 80 -7.03 16.43 -2.81
N ASN A 81 -6.16 17.04 -3.61
CA ASN A 81 -5.17 16.33 -4.42
C ASN A 81 -3.86 16.04 -3.68
N LEU A 82 -3.69 16.57 -2.47
CA LEU A 82 -2.50 16.36 -1.66
C LEU A 82 -2.67 15.13 -0.76
N GLY A 83 -1.57 14.43 -0.53
CA GLY A 83 -1.53 13.27 0.35
C GLY A 83 -0.29 13.29 1.25
N CYS A 84 -0.49 13.03 2.53
CA CYS A 84 0.58 12.81 3.51
C CYS A 84 0.54 11.37 4.01
N LYS A 85 1.68 10.83 4.42
CA LYS A 85 1.79 9.51 5.04
C LYS A 85 2.73 9.59 6.24
N GLU A 86 2.20 9.22 7.39
CA GLU A 86 2.94 9.03 8.64
C GLU A 86 3.05 7.53 8.93
N LYS A 87 4.14 7.10 9.56
CA LYS A 87 4.31 5.72 9.99
C LYS A 87 5.09 5.65 11.31
N ALA A 88 4.71 4.71 12.16
CA ALA A 88 5.44 4.31 13.35
C ALA A 88 5.69 2.79 13.30
N ARG A 89 6.87 2.36 13.76
CA ARG A 89 7.17 0.93 13.94
C ARG A 89 6.58 0.50 15.28
N LEU A 90 5.92 -0.66 15.28
CA LEU A 90 5.48 -1.36 16.49
C LEU A 90 6.52 -2.41 16.90
#